data_AF-A0A7V9R3J5-F1
#
_entry.id   AF-A0A7V9R3J5-F1
#
_cell.length_a   1.000
_cell.length_b   1.000
_cell.length_c   1.000
_cell.angle_alpha   90.00
_cell.angle_beta   90.00
_cell.angle_gamma   90.00
#
_symmetry.space_group_name_H-M   'P 1'
#
loop_
_entity.id
_entity.type
_entity.pdbx_description
1 polymer ?
#
loop_
_entity_poly.entity_id
_entity_poly.type
_entity_poly.pdbx_seq_one_letter_code
_entity_poly.pdbx_strand_id
1 'polypeptide(L)'
;MTDRRRRLAAEFFAAIVICLAFVAPVNAGGEQKARVRADRALRDGDFENAEKMYRELLAKDTRDKDARLGLSFALLKQRHLQDAYDQAARVIFADPLSARAHALLGATILASGDFQNSVEEFRTALSLHENESLAIAGLAMVDFYENRMEEAVKGLRRATSLDSDEPDYLFNLGQASARNERYKEAADAYERFLLIAPKTDAERRARIRGLIDFLRYLVNQGQLYSLTGTKTSLPFELTDGRPLLKVRVNGGKEFLRFVLDTGSGMSVISEETAKKLGLHPVARGGLARAVGGGGKFEIVYGFLSSLELGDMKVASVPVYIRHFYDRSTPVDGYLGLSVISKLIASVDYGERTFTLQRQSSADYSEAPRTFASALAGTIPSGIVEIPVRTTSSGFLSGEVRLEGIDKPLNFIVDTGASVSVVSEKLVAEEELTSYIAPVRMRVYGAAGIADDVKTVVLPKVMLGNTAREQITAAVLDMEPVNETAGFTQSGILGGNFLGHYRISFDFKRGLIKLEPLKITAKTSNNLQPM
;
A
#
# COMPACT_ATOMS: atom_id res chain seq x y z
N MET A 1 44.47 40.71 -71.71
CA MET A 1 43.29 39.88 -71.38
C MET A 1 43.64 38.41 -71.67
N THR A 2 44.75 37.85 -71.23
CA THR A 2 45.26 37.63 -69.85
C THR A 2 44.27 36.83 -68.98
N ASP A 3 44.52 35.53 -68.93
CA ASP A 3 44.88 34.86 -67.69
C ASP A 3 43.80 34.71 -66.60
N ARG A 4 42.54 34.51 -67.00
CA ARG A 4 41.45 34.18 -66.07
C ARG A 4 40.59 32.96 -66.41
N ARG A 5 40.82 32.29 -67.55
CA ARG A 5 40.00 31.15 -67.98
C ARG A 5 40.69 29.78 -67.99
N ARG A 6 41.97 29.70 -67.58
CA ARG A 6 42.70 28.43 -67.43
C ARG A 6 43.00 28.02 -65.97
N ARG A 7 42.54 28.80 -64.98
CA ARG A 7 42.65 28.45 -63.55
C ARG A 7 41.37 27.87 -62.91
N LEU A 8 40.27 27.76 -63.65
CA LEU A 8 39.02 27.19 -63.14
C LEU A 8 38.77 25.72 -63.54
N ALA A 9 39.73 25.09 -64.23
CA ALA A 9 39.65 23.67 -64.63
C ALA A 9 40.65 22.77 -63.86
N ALA A 10 41.37 23.31 -62.87
CA ALA A 10 42.35 22.58 -62.05
C ALA A 10 42.01 22.52 -60.55
N GLU A 11 40.84 23.05 -60.14
CA GLU A 11 40.31 22.93 -58.77
C GLU A 11 39.08 22.00 -58.69
N PHE A 12 38.84 21.21 -59.73
CA PHE A 12 37.77 20.20 -59.75
C PHE A 12 38.28 18.77 -59.46
N PHE A 13 39.54 18.62 -59.03
CA PHE A 13 40.21 17.33 -58.83
C PHE A 13 40.73 17.07 -57.42
N ALA A 14 40.25 17.82 -56.42
CA ALA A 14 40.65 17.64 -55.02
C ALA A 14 39.51 17.94 -54.03
N ALA A 15 38.33 17.36 -54.24
CA ALA A 15 37.26 17.38 -53.22
C ALA A 15 36.26 16.21 -53.36
N ILE A 16 36.70 15.04 -53.84
CA ILE A 16 36.03 13.77 -53.55
C ILE A 16 36.94 13.01 -52.60
N VAL A 17 37.09 13.57 -51.39
CA VAL A 17 37.42 12.74 -50.24
C VAL A 17 36.17 11.90 -50.01
N ILE A 18 36.28 10.64 -50.39
CA ILE A 18 35.37 9.57 -49.97
C ILE A 18 35.36 9.64 -48.43
N CYS A 19 34.37 10.34 -47.86
CA CYS A 19 33.91 10.09 -46.51
C CYS A 19 33.25 8.70 -46.51
N LEU A 20 34.05 7.66 -46.64
CA LEU A 20 33.79 6.41 -45.95
C LEU A 20 33.92 6.78 -44.47
N ALA A 21 32.82 7.28 -43.91
CA ALA A 21 32.62 7.16 -42.49
C ALA A 21 32.83 5.67 -42.20
N PHE A 22 33.93 5.36 -41.52
CA PHE A 22 34.02 4.13 -40.76
C PHE A 22 32.83 4.19 -39.81
N VAL A 23 31.70 3.64 -40.22
CA VAL A 23 30.76 3.05 -39.29
C VAL A 23 31.58 1.92 -38.68
N ALA A 24 32.29 2.23 -37.59
CA ALA A 24 32.84 1.20 -36.73
C ALA A 24 31.71 0.19 -36.55
N PRO A 25 31.95 -1.11 -36.80
CA PRO A 25 30.90 -2.09 -36.62
C PRO A 25 30.38 -1.87 -35.20
N VAL A 26 29.10 -1.51 -35.07
CA VAL A 26 28.40 -1.53 -33.79
C VAL A 26 28.80 -2.87 -33.20
N ASN A 27 29.45 -2.84 -32.04
CA ASN A 27 30.04 -4.03 -31.43
C ASN A 27 28.90 -4.87 -30.84
N ALA A 28 28.03 -5.36 -31.71
CA ALA A 28 26.76 -5.99 -31.40
C ALA A 28 26.96 -7.23 -30.52
N GLY A 29 28.10 -7.92 -30.68
CA GLY A 29 28.49 -9.04 -29.82
C GLY A 29 28.87 -8.61 -28.39
N GLY A 30 29.42 -7.41 -28.22
CA GLY A 30 29.75 -6.84 -26.91
C GLY A 30 28.51 -6.29 -26.18
N GLU A 31 27.62 -5.63 -26.92
CA GLU A 31 26.37 -5.07 -26.39
C GLU A 31 25.38 -6.18 -26.00
N GLN A 32 25.23 -7.21 -26.83
CA GLN A 32 24.40 -8.37 -26.50
C GLN A 32 24.88 -9.08 -25.22
N LYS A 33 26.20 -9.26 -25.07
CA LYS A 33 26.77 -9.83 -23.84
C LYS A 33 26.54 -8.93 -22.62
N ALA A 34 26.64 -7.61 -22.79
CA ALA A 34 26.36 -6.67 -21.70
C ALA A 34 24.88 -6.72 -21.30
N ARG A 35 23.96 -6.80 -22.25
CA ARG A 35 22.52 -6.95 -21.98
C ARG A 35 22.19 -8.24 -21.23
N VAL A 36 22.70 -9.38 -21.68
CA VAL A 36 22.48 -10.67 -20.98
C VAL A 36 22.97 -10.61 -19.53
N ARG A 37 24.04 -9.86 -19.24
CA ARG A 37 24.49 -9.62 -17.86
C ARG A 37 23.55 -8.71 -17.09
N ALA A 38 23.05 -7.63 -17.69
CA ALA A 38 22.06 -6.74 -17.08
C ALA A 38 20.75 -7.48 -16.76
N ASP A 39 20.22 -8.27 -17.70
CA ASP A 39 19.02 -9.08 -17.50
C ASP A 39 19.22 -10.13 -16.40
N ARG A 40 20.43 -10.69 -16.28
CA ARG A 40 20.76 -11.62 -15.21
C ARG A 40 20.81 -10.91 -13.86
N ALA A 41 21.45 -9.75 -13.77
CA ALA A 41 21.48 -8.97 -12.54
C ALA A 41 20.04 -8.63 -12.09
N LEU A 42 19.18 -8.25 -13.03
CA LEU A 42 17.77 -7.99 -12.79
C LEU A 42 17.02 -9.23 -12.25
N ARG A 43 17.16 -10.40 -12.89
CA ARG A 43 16.56 -11.65 -12.40
C ARG A 43 17.09 -12.09 -11.04
N ASP A 44 18.38 -11.88 -10.81
CA ASP A 44 19.03 -12.20 -9.55
C ASP A 44 18.59 -11.28 -8.39
N GLY A 45 17.86 -10.19 -8.68
CA GLY A 45 17.45 -9.19 -7.69
C GLY A 45 18.52 -8.13 -7.38
N ASP A 46 19.59 -8.07 -8.17
CA ASP A 46 20.67 -7.08 -8.07
C ASP A 46 20.33 -5.86 -8.93
N PHE A 47 19.32 -5.12 -8.47
CA PHE A 47 18.67 -4.06 -9.24
C PHE A 47 19.60 -2.86 -9.48
N GLU A 48 20.46 -2.53 -8.52
CA GLU A 48 21.43 -1.44 -8.62
C GLU A 48 22.46 -1.73 -9.72
N ASN A 49 23.01 -2.95 -9.77
CA ASN A 49 23.93 -3.32 -10.84
C ASN A 49 23.21 -3.45 -12.19
N ALA A 50 21.97 -3.96 -12.21
CA ALA A 50 21.16 -3.99 -13.43
C ALA A 50 20.96 -2.57 -13.99
N GLU A 51 20.56 -1.62 -13.15
CA GLU A 51 20.42 -0.21 -13.49
C GLU A 51 21.72 0.34 -14.09
N LYS A 52 22.86 0.14 -13.41
CA LYS A 52 24.16 0.61 -13.89
C LYS A 52 24.47 0.06 -15.28
N MET A 53 24.29 -1.24 -15.50
CA MET A 53 24.57 -1.87 -16.79
C MET A 53 23.63 -1.38 -17.90
N TYR A 54 22.34 -1.16 -17.61
CA TYR A 54 21.42 -0.59 -18.60
C TYR A 54 21.76 0.87 -18.94
N ARG A 55 22.17 1.68 -17.95
CA ARG A 55 22.66 3.04 -18.22
C ARG A 55 23.92 3.03 -19.09
N GLU A 56 24.83 2.08 -18.88
CA GLU A 56 26.03 1.91 -19.74
C GLU A 56 25.68 1.51 -21.18
N LEU A 57 24.63 0.68 -21.39
CA LEU A 57 24.11 0.37 -22.72
C LEU A 57 23.52 1.61 -23.38
N LEU A 58 22.70 2.37 -22.65
CA LEU A 58 22.06 3.59 -23.16
C LEU A 58 23.05 4.73 -23.43
N ALA A 59 24.21 4.74 -22.77
CA ALA A 59 25.28 5.68 -23.07
C ALA A 59 25.94 5.41 -24.43
N LYS A 60 25.88 4.16 -24.92
CA LYS A 60 26.41 3.76 -26.23
C LYS A 60 25.37 3.90 -27.34
N ASP A 61 24.13 3.49 -27.06
CA ASP A 61 22.99 3.68 -27.94
C ASP A 61 21.78 4.22 -27.16
N THR A 62 21.53 5.52 -27.31
CA THR A 62 20.40 6.19 -26.67
C THR A 62 19.04 5.77 -27.26
N ARG A 63 19.01 4.97 -28.33
CA ARG A 63 17.77 4.47 -28.95
C ARG A 63 17.49 3.01 -28.61
N ASP A 64 18.33 2.37 -27.80
CA ASP A 64 18.12 1.00 -27.36
C ASP A 64 16.86 0.89 -26.48
N LYS A 65 15.76 0.46 -27.10
CA LYS A 65 14.44 0.33 -26.44
C LYS A 65 14.47 -0.73 -25.34
N ASP A 66 15.13 -1.85 -25.57
CA ASP A 66 15.14 -2.97 -24.61
C ASP A 66 15.97 -2.62 -23.38
N ALA A 67 17.13 -1.96 -23.55
CA ALA A 67 17.89 -1.46 -22.41
C ALA A 67 17.10 -0.41 -21.62
N ARG A 68 16.29 0.41 -22.30
CA ARG A 68 15.41 1.38 -21.64
C ARG A 68 14.27 0.71 -20.87
N LEU A 69 13.65 -0.34 -21.41
CA LEU A 69 12.65 -1.14 -20.71
C LEU A 69 13.25 -1.87 -19.50
N GLY A 70 14.44 -2.44 -19.65
CA GLY A 70 15.20 -3.05 -18.57
C GLY A 70 15.54 -2.06 -17.45
N LEU A 71 15.98 -0.84 -17.81
CA LEU A 71 16.23 0.24 -16.86
C LEU A 71 14.94 0.67 -16.15
N SER A 72 13.85 0.88 -16.88
CA SER A 72 12.54 1.20 -16.29
C SER A 72 12.13 0.14 -15.26
N PHE A 73 12.31 -1.14 -15.59
CA PHE A 73 11.95 -2.22 -14.68
C PHE A 73 12.86 -2.29 -13.44
N ALA A 74 14.17 -2.10 -13.60
CA ALA A 74 15.11 -2.03 -12.48
C ALA A 74 14.81 -0.85 -11.53
N LEU A 75 14.46 0.31 -12.09
CA LEU A 75 14.07 1.49 -11.32
C LEU A 75 12.74 1.30 -10.58
N LEU A 76 11.76 0.63 -11.21
CA LEU A 76 10.50 0.27 -10.58
C LEU A 76 10.74 -0.65 -9.36
N LYS A 77 11.60 -1.66 -9.49
CA LYS A 77 11.97 -2.58 -8.41
C LYS A 77 12.66 -1.87 -7.23
N GLN A 78 13.40 -0.80 -7.52
CA GLN A 78 14.02 0.09 -6.52
C GLN A 78 13.07 1.18 -5.99
N ARG A 79 11.82 1.24 -6.49
CA ARG A 79 10.84 2.30 -6.21
C ARG A 79 11.29 3.72 -6.61
N HIS A 80 12.21 3.85 -7.56
CA HIS A 80 12.53 5.12 -8.22
C HIS A 80 11.44 5.45 -9.26
N LEU A 81 10.23 5.75 -8.78
CA LEU A 81 9.02 5.78 -9.60
C LEU A 81 9.06 6.82 -10.72
N GLN A 82 9.57 8.02 -10.46
CA GLN A 82 9.65 9.06 -11.51
C GLN A 82 10.59 8.65 -12.64
N ASP A 83 11.78 8.14 -12.31
CA ASP A 83 12.75 7.70 -13.32
C ASP A 83 12.23 6.48 -14.11
N ALA A 84 11.54 5.55 -13.42
CA ALA A 84 10.91 4.39 -14.06
C ALA A 84 9.83 4.81 -15.06
N TYR A 85 9.00 5.78 -14.69
CA TYR A 85 7.96 6.39 -15.53
C TYR A 85 8.60 7.01 -16.77
N ASP A 86 9.60 7.88 -16.58
CA ASP A 86 10.27 8.60 -17.66
C ASP A 86 10.90 7.65 -18.70
N GLN A 87 11.50 6.54 -18.24
CA GLN A 87 12.07 5.55 -19.15
C GLN A 87 10.98 4.80 -19.95
N ALA A 88 9.89 4.35 -19.31
CA ALA A 88 8.80 3.68 -20.02
C ALA A 88 8.12 4.62 -21.02
N ALA A 89 7.82 5.85 -20.61
CA ALA A 89 7.19 6.87 -21.44
C ALA A 89 8.03 7.21 -22.69
N ARG A 90 9.36 7.27 -22.57
CA ARG A 90 10.26 7.46 -23.72
C ARG A 90 10.21 6.30 -24.72
N VAL A 91 9.99 5.06 -24.26
CA VAL A 91 9.78 3.93 -25.17
C VAL A 91 8.44 4.06 -25.88
N ILE A 92 7.35 4.39 -25.16
CA ILE A 92 6.02 4.61 -25.75
C ILE A 92 6.05 5.73 -26.80
N PHE A 93 6.75 6.83 -26.51
CA PHE A 93 6.89 7.93 -27.46
C PHE A 93 7.56 7.51 -28.78
N ALA A 94 8.58 6.64 -28.70
CA ALA A 94 9.28 6.12 -29.87
C ALA A 94 8.60 4.89 -30.50
N ASP A 95 7.72 4.22 -29.75
CA ASP A 95 7.06 2.98 -30.09
C ASP A 95 5.72 2.83 -29.36
N PRO A 96 4.65 3.44 -29.89
CA PRO A 96 3.34 3.40 -29.26
C PRO A 96 2.70 2.00 -29.20
N LEU A 97 3.31 0.99 -29.84
CA LEU A 97 2.80 -0.39 -29.88
C LEU A 97 3.57 -1.32 -28.94
N SER A 98 4.47 -0.78 -28.11
CA SER A 98 5.22 -1.58 -27.13
C SER A 98 4.34 -1.95 -25.92
N ALA A 99 3.75 -3.15 -25.97
CA ALA A 99 2.95 -3.69 -24.87
C ALA A 99 3.71 -3.69 -23.53
N ARG A 100 5.00 -4.05 -23.55
CA ARG A 100 5.84 -4.05 -22.35
C ARG A 100 6.08 -2.66 -21.77
N ALA A 101 6.19 -1.63 -22.61
CA ALA A 101 6.35 -0.25 -22.16
C ALA A 101 5.08 0.24 -21.45
N HIS A 102 3.91 -0.02 -22.03
CA HIS A 102 2.62 0.26 -21.39
C HIS A 102 2.45 -0.51 -20.07
N ALA A 103 2.85 -1.79 -20.01
CA ALA A 103 2.80 -2.57 -18.77
C ALA A 103 3.72 -2.02 -17.67
N LEU A 104 4.94 -1.59 -18.01
CA LEU A 104 5.87 -0.96 -17.06
C LEU A 104 5.39 0.42 -16.60
N LEU A 105 4.82 1.21 -17.51
CA LEU A 105 4.22 2.49 -17.18
C LEU A 105 3.04 2.30 -16.21
N GLY A 106 2.12 1.39 -16.53
CA GLY A 106 0.99 1.03 -15.68
C GLY A 106 1.43 0.54 -14.30
N ALA A 107 2.45 -0.31 -14.20
CA ALA A 107 2.99 -0.79 -12.93
C ALA A 107 3.61 0.34 -12.09
N THR A 108 4.28 1.29 -12.74
CA THR A 108 4.86 2.46 -12.08
C THR A 108 3.78 3.42 -11.56
N ILE A 109 2.75 3.67 -12.37
CA ILE A 109 1.59 4.49 -12.00
C ILE A 109 0.78 3.83 -10.87
N LEU A 110 0.61 2.50 -10.90
CA LEU A 110 -0.02 1.78 -9.79
C LEU A 110 0.78 1.94 -8.50
N ALA A 111 2.11 1.82 -8.58
CA ALA A 111 3.00 1.98 -7.44
C ALA A 111 3.00 3.41 -6.87
N SER A 112 2.76 4.45 -7.69
CA SER A 112 2.55 5.82 -7.23
C SER A 112 1.16 6.03 -6.61
N GLY A 113 0.23 5.09 -6.82
CA GLY A 113 -1.10 5.09 -6.24
C GLY A 113 -2.19 5.69 -7.15
N ASP A 114 -1.91 5.86 -8.44
CA ASP A 114 -2.88 6.31 -9.43
C ASP A 114 -3.52 5.11 -10.14
N PHE A 115 -4.57 4.59 -9.51
CA PHE A 115 -5.20 3.34 -9.96
C PHE A 115 -5.90 3.48 -11.31
N GLN A 116 -6.57 4.60 -11.56
CA GLN A 116 -7.35 4.77 -12.79
C GLN A 116 -6.44 4.74 -14.01
N ASN A 117 -5.39 5.58 -14.03
CA ASN A 117 -4.47 5.64 -15.16
C ASN A 117 -3.66 4.33 -15.28
N SER A 118 -3.34 3.67 -14.17
CA SER A 118 -2.64 2.36 -14.24
C SER A 118 -3.46 1.29 -14.97
N VAL A 119 -4.78 1.23 -14.76
CA VAL A 119 -5.67 0.26 -15.40
C VAL A 119 -5.78 0.52 -16.90
N GLU A 120 -5.80 1.79 -17.32
CA GLU A 120 -5.81 2.16 -18.74
C GLU A 120 -4.54 1.69 -19.45
N GLU A 121 -3.38 1.89 -18.84
CA GLU A 121 -2.09 1.42 -19.36
C GLU A 121 -2.00 -0.11 -19.42
N PHE A 122 -2.44 -0.82 -18.39
CA PHE A 122 -2.46 -2.29 -18.43
C PHE A 122 -3.42 -2.83 -19.49
N ARG A 123 -4.60 -2.22 -19.67
CA ARG A 123 -5.54 -2.63 -20.72
C ARG A 123 -4.98 -2.37 -22.10
N THR A 124 -4.26 -1.28 -22.29
CA THR A 124 -3.54 -0.99 -23.53
C THR A 124 -2.45 -2.01 -23.79
N ALA A 125 -1.65 -2.38 -22.78
CA ALA A 125 -0.67 -3.45 -22.91
C ALA A 125 -1.31 -4.78 -23.35
N LEU A 126 -2.45 -5.15 -22.77
CA LEU A 126 -3.16 -6.41 -23.10
C LEU A 126 -3.90 -6.38 -24.42
N SER A 127 -4.30 -5.21 -24.93
CA SER A 127 -4.86 -5.10 -26.29
C SER A 127 -3.79 -5.24 -27.36
N LEU A 128 -2.55 -4.83 -27.06
CA LEU A 128 -1.37 -5.00 -27.91
C LEU A 128 -0.80 -6.43 -27.84
N HIS A 129 -0.77 -7.03 -26.64
CA HIS A 129 -0.30 -8.39 -26.43
C HIS A 129 -1.03 -9.07 -25.26
N GLU A 130 -1.96 -9.98 -25.57
CA GLU A 130 -2.90 -10.60 -24.61
C GLU A 130 -2.23 -11.43 -23.48
N ASN A 131 -0.97 -11.83 -23.68
CA ASN A 131 -0.19 -12.64 -22.74
C ASN A 131 0.99 -11.84 -22.13
N GLU A 132 0.93 -10.51 -22.12
CA GLU A 132 1.88 -9.69 -21.35
C GLU A 132 1.70 -9.94 -19.84
N SER A 133 2.60 -10.74 -19.26
CA SER A 133 2.51 -11.24 -17.88
C SER A 133 2.51 -10.11 -16.84
N LEU A 134 3.25 -9.03 -17.08
CA LEU A 134 3.30 -7.89 -16.17
C LEU A 134 1.99 -7.12 -16.11
N ALA A 135 1.32 -6.95 -17.26
CA ALA A 135 0.01 -6.29 -17.29
C ALA A 135 -1.08 -7.16 -16.63
N ILE A 136 -1.03 -8.48 -16.82
CA ILE A 136 -1.92 -9.43 -16.13
C ILE A 136 -1.70 -9.35 -14.61
N ALA A 137 -0.45 -9.39 -14.16
CA ALA A 137 -0.12 -9.26 -12.74
C ALA A 137 -0.52 -7.89 -12.17
N GLY A 138 -0.33 -6.82 -12.95
CA GLY A 138 -0.71 -5.46 -12.60
C GLY A 138 -2.21 -5.31 -12.36
N LEU A 139 -3.05 -5.80 -13.28
CA LEU A 139 -4.51 -5.82 -13.08
C LEU A 139 -4.92 -6.70 -11.91
N ALA A 140 -4.27 -7.85 -11.71
CA ALA A 140 -4.53 -8.70 -10.57
C ALA A 140 -4.17 -8.03 -9.23
N MET A 141 -3.14 -7.17 -9.21
CA MET A 141 -2.82 -6.35 -8.04
C MET A 141 -3.84 -5.23 -7.83
N VAL A 142 -4.38 -4.61 -8.89
CA VAL A 142 -5.53 -3.70 -8.78
C VAL A 142 -6.72 -4.42 -8.14
N ASP A 143 -7.06 -5.63 -8.60
CA ASP A 143 -8.10 -6.46 -8.00
C ASP A 143 -7.82 -6.76 -6.52
N PHE A 144 -6.57 -7.03 -6.16
CA PHE A 144 -6.16 -7.24 -4.77
C PHE A 144 -6.37 -6.00 -3.90
N TYR A 145 -5.97 -4.81 -4.37
CA TYR A 145 -6.15 -3.57 -3.62
C TYR A 145 -7.63 -3.16 -3.50
N GLU A 146 -8.46 -3.51 -4.49
CA GLU A 146 -9.91 -3.24 -4.51
C GLU A 146 -10.75 -4.40 -3.93
N ASN A 147 -10.11 -5.30 -3.17
CA ASN A 147 -10.73 -6.41 -2.44
C ASN A 147 -11.45 -7.47 -3.31
N ARG A 148 -11.13 -7.58 -4.60
CA ARG A 148 -11.60 -8.64 -5.51
C ARG A 148 -10.65 -9.84 -5.48
N MET A 149 -10.66 -10.55 -4.36
CA MET A 149 -9.66 -11.58 -4.04
C MET A 149 -9.62 -12.77 -5.01
N GLU A 150 -10.76 -13.25 -5.49
CA GLU A 150 -10.84 -14.35 -6.45
C GLU A 150 -10.14 -14.01 -7.77
N GLU A 151 -10.43 -12.84 -8.33
CA GLU A 151 -9.85 -12.37 -9.60
C GLU A 151 -8.36 -12.09 -9.43
N ALA A 152 -7.94 -11.49 -8.30
CA ALA A 152 -6.54 -11.29 -7.98
C ALA A 152 -5.74 -12.62 -8.00
N VAL A 153 -6.23 -13.66 -7.30
CA VAL A 153 -5.56 -14.97 -7.27
C VAL A 153 -5.53 -15.60 -8.67
N LYS A 154 -6.63 -15.51 -9.43
CA LYS A 154 -6.70 -16.06 -10.79
C LYS A 154 -5.72 -15.38 -11.74
N GLY A 155 -5.65 -14.06 -11.72
CA GLY A 155 -4.72 -13.28 -12.54
C GLY A 155 -3.26 -13.56 -12.17
N LEU A 156 -2.92 -13.62 -10.88
CA LEU A 156 -1.57 -13.91 -10.41
C LEU A 156 -1.12 -15.34 -10.74
N ARG A 157 -2.03 -16.33 -10.69
CA ARG A 157 -1.75 -17.68 -11.19
C ARG A 157 -1.43 -17.68 -12.68
N ARG A 158 -2.19 -16.93 -13.48
CA ARG A 158 -1.94 -16.80 -14.92
C ARG A 158 -0.59 -16.14 -15.18
N ALA A 159 -0.27 -15.03 -14.49
CA ALA A 159 1.01 -14.36 -14.63
C ALA A 159 2.19 -15.29 -14.27
N THR A 160 2.10 -16.02 -13.16
CA THR A 160 3.10 -17.01 -12.73
C THR A 160 3.26 -18.16 -13.72
N SER A 161 2.21 -18.52 -14.47
CA SER A 161 2.28 -19.58 -15.50
C SER A 161 2.92 -19.10 -16.82
N LEU A 162 2.80 -17.81 -17.12
CA LEU A 162 3.38 -17.19 -18.30
C LEU A 162 4.86 -16.86 -18.10
N ASP A 163 5.22 -16.48 -16.87
CA ASP A 163 6.59 -16.21 -16.46
C ASP A 163 6.81 -16.77 -15.05
N SER A 164 7.45 -17.94 -14.98
CA SER A 164 7.74 -18.64 -13.73
C SER A 164 8.94 -18.10 -12.98
N ASP A 165 9.73 -17.25 -13.62
CA ASP A 165 11.02 -16.78 -13.13
C ASP A 165 10.94 -15.38 -12.52
N GLU A 166 9.81 -14.68 -12.68
CA GLU A 166 9.53 -13.40 -12.02
C GLU A 166 9.05 -13.62 -10.57
N PRO A 167 9.89 -13.34 -9.55
CA PRO A 167 9.57 -13.68 -8.17
C PRO A 167 8.41 -12.88 -7.58
N ASP A 168 8.19 -11.65 -8.03
CA ASP A 168 7.11 -10.83 -7.47
C ASP A 168 5.73 -11.41 -7.76
N TYR A 169 5.56 -12.20 -8.84
CA TYR A 169 4.29 -12.88 -9.11
C TYR A 169 3.97 -13.93 -8.05
N LEU A 170 4.97 -14.68 -7.59
CA LEU A 170 4.83 -15.64 -6.50
C LEU A 170 4.60 -14.94 -5.15
N PHE A 171 5.35 -13.86 -4.88
CA PHE A 171 5.15 -13.09 -3.66
C PHE A 171 3.73 -12.51 -3.59
N ASN A 172 3.25 -11.92 -4.68
CA ASN A 172 1.91 -11.37 -4.80
C ASN A 172 0.83 -12.46 -4.75
N LEU A 173 1.06 -13.62 -5.39
CA LEU A 173 0.18 -14.77 -5.26
C LEU A 173 0.07 -15.23 -3.80
N GLY A 174 1.18 -15.23 -3.06
CA GLY A 174 1.20 -15.50 -1.63
C GLY A 174 0.32 -14.51 -0.84
N GLN A 175 0.46 -13.21 -1.12
CA GLN A 175 -0.32 -12.15 -0.46
C GLN A 175 -1.82 -12.28 -0.75
N ALA A 176 -2.19 -12.39 -2.03
CA ALA A 176 -3.58 -12.53 -2.45
C ALA A 176 -4.22 -13.82 -1.90
N SER A 177 -3.47 -14.93 -1.91
CA SER A 177 -3.93 -16.21 -1.35
C SER A 177 -4.11 -16.13 0.16
N ALA A 178 -3.20 -15.50 0.90
CA ALA A 178 -3.32 -15.33 2.35
C ALA A 178 -4.54 -14.48 2.72
N ARG A 179 -4.76 -13.36 2.00
CA ARG A 179 -5.93 -12.50 2.19
C ARG A 179 -7.23 -13.20 1.81
N ASN A 180 -7.20 -14.07 0.81
CA ASN A 180 -8.32 -14.94 0.44
C ASN A 180 -8.42 -16.22 1.29
N GLU A 181 -7.74 -16.27 2.44
CA GLU A 181 -7.74 -17.38 3.41
C GLU A 181 -7.29 -18.75 2.83
N ARG A 182 -6.61 -18.75 1.69
CA ARG A 182 -5.99 -19.93 1.07
C ARG A 182 -4.58 -20.14 1.64
N TYR A 183 -4.50 -20.38 2.94
CA TYR A 183 -3.23 -20.35 3.67
C TYR A 183 -2.20 -21.38 3.19
N LYS A 184 -2.65 -22.56 2.75
CA LYS A 184 -1.75 -23.58 2.17
C LYS A 184 -1.08 -23.06 0.89
N GLU A 185 -1.88 -22.54 -0.03
CA GLU A 185 -1.40 -21.96 -1.30
C GLU A 185 -0.48 -20.76 -1.04
N ALA A 186 -0.85 -19.91 -0.07
CA ALA A 186 -0.03 -18.77 0.30
C ALA A 186 1.37 -19.20 0.77
N ALA A 187 1.43 -20.18 1.67
CA ALA A 187 2.69 -20.73 2.16
C ALA A 187 3.52 -21.37 1.03
N ASP A 188 2.90 -22.16 0.14
CA ASP A 188 3.57 -22.79 -1.01
C ASP A 188 4.16 -21.73 -1.97
N ALA A 189 3.42 -20.64 -2.22
CA ALA A 189 3.87 -19.55 -3.10
C ALA A 189 5.06 -18.79 -2.50
N TYR A 190 5.02 -18.47 -1.21
CA TYR A 190 6.14 -17.85 -0.51
C TYR A 190 7.38 -18.74 -0.43
N GLU A 191 7.20 -20.05 -0.30
CA GLU A 191 8.30 -21.01 -0.32
C GLU A 191 8.98 -21.03 -1.70
N ARG A 192 8.20 -21.07 -2.79
CA ARG A 192 8.74 -20.90 -4.15
C ARG A 192 9.44 -19.56 -4.35
N PHE A 193 8.90 -18.46 -3.82
CA PHE A 193 9.57 -17.15 -3.87
C PHE A 193 10.97 -17.22 -3.25
N LEU A 194 11.10 -17.83 -2.06
CA LEU A 194 12.39 -17.95 -1.39
C LEU A 194 13.40 -18.82 -2.15
N LEU A 195 12.94 -19.74 -2.99
CA LEU A 195 13.78 -20.60 -3.83
C LEU A 195 14.31 -19.84 -5.06
N ILE A 196 13.46 -19.08 -5.75
CA ILE A 196 13.84 -18.45 -7.03
C ILE A 196 14.43 -17.04 -6.86
N ALA A 197 14.23 -16.39 -5.71
CA ALA A 197 14.83 -15.10 -5.37
C ALA A 197 15.85 -15.22 -4.23
N PRO A 198 17.03 -15.83 -4.46
CA PRO A 198 17.98 -16.13 -3.39
C PRO A 198 18.66 -14.88 -2.80
N LYS A 199 18.75 -13.76 -3.56
CA LYS A 199 19.47 -12.54 -3.13
C LYS A 199 18.60 -11.45 -2.49
N THR A 200 17.39 -11.79 -2.05
CA THR A 200 16.56 -10.86 -1.26
C THR A 200 17.16 -10.61 0.12
N ASP A 201 16.96 -9.40 0.67
CA ASP A 201 17.37 -9.01 2.03
C ASP A 201 17.09 -10.09 3.10
N ALA A 202 18.06 -10.30 3.99
CA ALA A 202 18.02 -11.35 5.01
C ALA A 202 16.84 -11.16 6.00
N GLU A 203 16.51 -9.92 6.35
CA GLU A 203 15.35 -9.64 7.20
C GLU A 203 14.05 -9.95 6.46
N ARG A 204 13.92 -9.58 5.18
CA ARG A 204 12.77 -9.96 4.33
C ARG A 204 12.62 -11.47 4.26
N ARG A 205 13.71 -12.22 4.12
CA ARG A 205 13.67 -13.69 4.12
C ARG A 205 13.23 -14.25 5.46
N ALA A 206 13.69 -13.69 6.58
CA ALA A 206 13.23 -14.08 7.91
C ALA A 206 11.73 -13.80 8.10
N ARG A 207 11.23 -12.64 7.64
CA ARG A 207 9.80 -12.30 7.60
C ARG A 207 8.99 -13.33 6.84
N ILE A 208 9.42 -13.68 5.63
CA ILE A 208 8.71 -14.65 4.80
C ILE A 208 8.73 -16.05 5.42
N ARG A 209 9.85 -16.50 6.01
CA ARG A 209 9.90 -17.81 6.69
C ARG A 209 8.96 -17.87 7.89
N GLY A 210 8.98 -16.87 8.76
CA GLY A 210 8.05 -16.81 9.89
C GLY A 210 6.59 -16.73 9.46
N LEU A 211 6.31 -16.03 8.35
CA LEU A 211 4.98 -16.00 7.75
C LEU A 211 4.58 -17.37 7.20
N ILE A 212 5.48 -18.11 6.55
CA ILE A 212 5.23 -19.49 6.10
C ILE A 212 4.86 -20.37 7.29
N ASP A 213 5.67 -20.37 8.36
CA ASP A 213 5.41 -21.16 9.57
C ASP A 213 4.03 -20.84 10.17
N PHE A 214 3.70 -19.55 10.23
CA PHE A 214 2.40 -19.08 10.70
C PHE A 214 1.25 -19.55 9.80
N LEU A 215 1.36 -19.39 8.48
CA LEU A 215 0.34 -19.83 7.53
C LEU A 215 0.13 -21.35 7.60
N ARG A 216 1.21 -22.13 7.75
CA ARG A 216 1.12 -23.59 7.95
C ARG A 216 0.43 -23.94 9.27
N TYR A 217 0.69 -23.19 10.34
CA TYR A 217 -0.06 -23.34 11.58
C TYR A 217 -1.56 -23.09 11.38
N LEU A 218 -1.92 -22.01 10.68
CA LEU A 218 -3.33 -21.63 10.44
C LEU A 218 -4.10 -22.70 9.65
N VAL A 219 -3.46 -23.39 8.70
CA VAL A 219 -4.07 -24.53 7.98
C VAL A 219 -4.61 -25.60 8.95
N ASN A 220 -3.96 -25.79 10.11
CA ASN A 220 -4.33 -26.80 11.09
C ASN A 220 -5.36 -26.31 12.12
N GLN A 221 -5.79 -25.04 12.08
CA GLN A 221 -6.73 -24.47 13.06
C GLN A 221 -8.21 -24.58 12.64
N GLY A 222 -8.50 -25.15 11.47
CA GLY A 222 -9.85 -25.22 10.93
C GLY A 222 -10.38 -23.85 10.48
N GLN A 223 -11.66 -23.57 10.72
CA GLN A 223 -12.29 -22.33 10.28
C GLN A 223 -11.90 -21.16 11.21
N LEU A 224 -11.16 -20.20 10.66
CA LEU A 224 -10.82 -18.96 11.36
C LEU A 224 -12.00 -17.99 11.42
N TYR A 225 -11.96 -17.10 12.41
CA TYR A 225 -12.94 -16.03 12.61
C TYR A 225 -14.40 -16.52 12.67
N SER A 226 -14.64 -17.72 13.22
CA SER A 226 -16.00 -18.27 13.35
C SER A 226 -16.86 -17.37 14.23
N LEU A 227 -17.99 -16.88 13.69
CA LEU A 227 -18.83 -15.88 14.36
C LEU A 227 -20.00 -16.52 15.12
N THR A 228 -20.27 -16.02 16.33
CA THR A 228 -21.53 -16.22 17.09
C THR A 228 -22.17 -14.85 17.39
N GLY A 229 -23.50 -14.77 17.37
CA GLY A 229 -24.25 -13.50 17.46
C GLY A 229 -24.39 -12.81 16.10
N THR A 230 -25.46 -12.03 15.91
CA THR A 230 -25.80 -11.40 14.61
C THR A 230 -25.49 -9.90 14.55
N LYS A 231 -25.63 -9.21 15.68
CA LYS A 231 -25.39 -7.78 15.84
C LYS A 231 -25.02 -7.48 17.29
N THR A 232 -24.19 -6.47 17.50
CA THR A 232 -23.93 -5.89 18.82
C THR A 232 -23.65 -4.39 18.68
N SER A 233 -23.86 -3.64 19.77
CA SER A 233 -23.48 -2.24 19.89
C SER A 233 -22.79 -2.05 21.23
N LEU A 234 -21.57 -1.52 21.18
CA LEU A 234 -20.67 -1.36 22.31
C LEU A 234 -20.44 0.13 22.55
N PRO A 235 -20.59 0.65 23.77
CA PRO A 235 -20.07 1.97 24.08
C PRO A 235 -18.53 1.93 24.05
N PHE A 236 -17.92 3.02 23.62
CA PHE A 236 -16.47 3.22 23.73
C PHE A 236 -16.13 4.49 24.52
N GLU A 237 -14.97 4.46 25.17
CA GLU A 237 -14.38 5.64 25.79
C GLU A 237 -13.44 6.32 24.77
N LEU A 238 -13.34 7.64 24.79
CA LEU A 238 -12.34 8.36 24.00
C LEU A 238 -11.15 8.69 24.91
N THR A 239 -9.97 8.22 24.55
CA THR A 239 -8.71 8.55 25.22
C THR A 239 -7.71 9.03 24.17
N ASP A 240 -7.29 10.29 24.27
CA ASP A 240 -6.46 10.98 23.27
C ASP A 240 -7.03 10.87 21.84
N GLY A 241 -8.35 11.00 21.70
CA GLY A 241 -9.03 10.88 20.41
C GLY A 241 -9.18 9.46 19.85
N ARG A 242 -8.68 8.43 20.56
CA ARG A 242 -8.79 7.03 20.14
C ARG A 242 -10.01 6.34 20.80
N PRO A 243 -10.80 5.55 20.07
CA PRO A 243 -11.90 4.76 20.65
C PRO A 243 -11.37 3.53 21.40
N LEU A 244 -11.66 3.45 22.70
CA LEU A 244 -11.32 2.32 23.56
C LEU A 244 -12.55 1.47 23.87
N LEU A 245 -12.46 0.19 23.52
CA LEU A 245 -13.49 -0.84 23.71
C LEU A 245 -13.12 -1.76 24.87
N LYS A 246 -14.16 -2.23 25.57
CA LYS A 246 -14.04 -3.33 26.54
C LYS A 246 -14.27 -4.64 25.81
N VAL A 247 -13.26 -5.51 25.84
CA VAL A 247 -13.22 -6.77 25.09
C VAL A 247 -12.89 -7.90 26.03
N ARG A 248 -13.55 -9.05 25.90
CA ARG A 248 -13.13 -10.29 26.57
C ARG A 248 -12.31 -11.15 25.60
N VAL A 249 -11.27 -11.77 26.13
CA VAL A 249 -10.35 -12.61 25.36
C VAL A 249 -10.35 -14.01 25.94
N ASN A 250 -10.47 -15.02 25.07
CA ASN A 250 -10.42 -16.44 25.41
C ASN A 250 -11.39 -16.87 26.53
N GLY A 251 -12.60 -16.29 26.57
CA GLY A 251 -13.58 -16.56 27.64
C GLY A 251 -13.17 -16.05 29.02
N GLY A 252 -12.17 -15.17 29.09
CA GLY A 252 -11.72 -14.53 30.33
C GLY A 252 -12.85 -13.73 31.00
N LYS A 253 -12.82 -13.69 32.33
CA LYS A 253 -13.86 -12.99 33.12
C LYS A 253 -13.73 -11.47 33.06
N GLU A 254 -12.48 -11.00 33.00
CA GLU A 254 -12.12 -9.59 33.02
C GLU A 254 -12.24 -8.96 31.62
N PHE A 255 -12.61 -7.68 31.60
CA PHE A 255 -12.58 -6.88 30.38
C PHE A 255 -11.18 -6.30 30.19
N LEU A 256 -10.66 -6.50 28.99
CA LEU A 256 -9.43 -5.91 28.49
C LEU A 256 -9.75 -4.68 27.63
N ARG A 257 -8.82 -3.73 27.60
CA ARG A 257 -8.95 -2.44 26.91
C ARG A 257 -8.33 -2.53 25.53
N PHE A 258 -9.15 -2.50 24.49
CA PHE A 258 -8.69 -2.54 23.10
C PHE A 258 -8.95 -1.21 22.41
N VAL A 259 -7.93 -0.68 21.72
CA VAL A 259 -8.14 0.44 20.79
C VAL A 259 -8.78 -0.11 19.53
N LEU A 260 -9.81 0.57 19.02
CA LEU A 260 -10.33 0.28 17.69
C LEU A 260 -9.37 0.85 16.63
N ASP A 261 -8.79 -0.01 15.80
CA ASP A 261 -7.65 0.37 14.96
C ASP A 261 -7.79 -0.14 13.53
N THR A 262 -8.31 0.73 12.64
CA THR A 262 -8.35 0.47 11.19
C THR A 262 -6.98 0.65 10.51
N GLY A 263 -5.99 1.20 11.22
CA GLY A 263 -4.58 1.28 10.84
C GLY A 263 -3.79 0.01 11.14
N SER A 264 -4.43 -1.07 11.61
CA SER A 264 -3.79 -2.38 11.79
C SER A 264 -4.46 -3.48 10.97
N GLY A 265 -3.69 -4.14 10.09
CA GLY A 265 -4.19 -5.25 9.27
C GLY A 265 -4.62 -6.47 10.08
N MET A 266 -3.93 -6.79 11.18
CA MET A 266 -4.27 -7.87 12.12
C MET A 266 -4.52 -7.29 13.51
N SER A 267 -5.38 -7.92 14.31
CA SER A 267 -5.50 -7.54 15.72
C SER A 267 -4.17 -7.78 16.46
N VAL A 268 -3.90 -6.95 17.46
CA VAL A 268 -2.64 -6.96 18.22
C VAL A 268 -2.94 -7.12 19.70
N ILE A 269 -2.15 -7.91 20.41
CA ILE A 269 -2.17 -8.00 21.87
C ILE A 269 -0.81 -7.59 22.43
N SER A 270 -0.81 -6.90 23.57
CA SER A 270 0.43 -6.51 24.22
C SER A 270 1.19 -7.74 24.73
N GLU A 271 2.52 -7.66 24.82
CA GLU A 271 3.35 -8.69 25.43
C GLU A 271 2.98 -8.94 26.90
N GLU A 272 2.65 -7.89 27.66
CA GLU A 272 2.24 -8.05 29.06
C GLU A 272 0.93 -8.82 29.16
N THR A 273 -0.05 -8.49 28.33
CA THR A 273 -1.36 -9.15 28.33
C THR A 273 -1.25 -10.56 27.77
N ALA A 274 -0.43 -10.80 26.75
CA ALA A 274 -0.13 -12.14 26.25
C ALA A 274 0.45 -13.03 27.36
N LYS A 275 1.42 -12.53 28.14
CA LYS A 275 1.98 -13.26 29.29
C LYS A 275 0.93 -13.55 30.35
N LYS A 276 0.09 -12.57 30.72
CA LYS A 276 -1.00 -12.75 31.71
C LYS A 276 -2.01 -13.82 31.28
N LEU A 277 -2.31 -13.89 29.98
CA LEU A 277 -3.24 -14.86 29.41
C LEU A 277 -2.60 -16.21 29.09
N GLY A 278 -1.30 -16.39 29.33
CA GLY A 278 -0.58 -17.63 29.00
C GLY A 278 -0.46 -17.89 27.50
N LEU A 279 -0.47 -16.84 26.68
CA LEU A 279 -0.29 -16.96 25.23
C LEU A 279 1.18 -17.14 24.89
N HIS A 280 1.44 -18.04 23.95
CA HIS A 280 2.77 -18.30 23.42
C HIS A 280 2.87 -17.90 21.95
N PRO A 281 4.06 -17.43 21.49
CA PRO A 281 4.30 -17.23 20.08
C PRO A 281 4.06 -18.52 19.28
N VAL A 282 3.30 -18.39 18.20
CA VAL A 282 3.08 -19.45 17.21
C VAL A 282 4.22 -19.49 16.21
N ALA A 283 4.69 -18.32 15.77
CA ALA A 283 5.79 -18.15 14.83
C ALA A 283 6.44 -16.77 15.01
N ARG A 284 7.64 -16.60 14.46
CA ARG A 284 8.39 -15.33 14.51
C ARG A 284 8.88 -14.95 13.13
N GLY A 285 8.54 -13.74 12.69
CA GLY A 285 8.88 -13.18 11.38
C GLY A 285 10.13 -12.31 11.36
N GLY A 286 11.01 -12.35 12.37
CA GLY A 286 12.14 -11.43 12.42
C GLY A 286 11.70 -9.96 12.51
N LEU A 287 12.50 -9.02 12.00
CA LEU A 287 12.25 -7.58 12.15
C LEU A 287 11.41 -7.01 10.99
N ALA A 288 10.53 -6.06 11.28
CA ALA A 288 9.81 -5.24 10.31
C ALA A 288 9.95 -3.76 10.66
N ARG A 289 9.83 -2.89 9.65
CA ARG A 289 9.86 -1.44 9.84
C ARG A 289 8.47 -0.88 10.12
N ALA A 290 8.41 0.17 10.93
CA ALA A 290 7.20 0.98 11.14
C ALA A 290 7.57 2.38 11.66
N VAL A 291 6.57 3.23 11.83
CA VAL A 291 6.70 4.57 12.41
C VAL A 291 7.11 4.50 13.89
N GLY A 292 8.10 5.30 14.31
CA GLY A 292 8.50 5.53 15.72
C GLY A 292 9.90 5.01 16.13
N GLY A 293 10.57 5.72 17.08
CA GLY A 293 11.63 5.33 18.04
C GLY A 293 12.77 4.36 17.72
N GLY A 294 13.06 4.09 16.46
CA GLY A 294 14.10 3.14 16.02
C GLY A 294 13.74 2.45 14.71
N GLY A 295 12.48 2.57 14.29
CA GLY A 295 12.02 2.23 12.95
C GLY A 295 11.92 0.74 12.69
N LYS A 296 12.18 -0.14 13.67
CA LYS A 296 12.07 -1.60 13.56
C LYS A 296 11.46 -2.24 14.82
N PHE A 297 10.70 -3.32 14.64
CA PHE A 297 10.16 -4.17 15.71
C PHE A 297 10.13 -5.64 15.26
N GLU A 298 10.11 -6.58 16.20
CA GLU A 298 9.99 -8.00 15.88
C GLU A 298 8.54 -8.38 15.56
N ILE A 299 8.31 -9.11 14.47
CA ILE A 299 7.03 -9.73 14.17
C ILE A 299 6.89 -11.02 14.98
N VAL A 300 5.96 -11.01 15.92
CA VAL A 300 5.59 -12.19 16.71
C VAL A 300 4.14 -12.53 16.44
N TYR A 301 3.89 -13.72 15.91
CA TYR A 301 2.55 -14.21 15.64
C TYR A 301 2.00 -14.94 16.86
N GLY A 302 0.76 -14.68 17.20
CA GLY A 302 0.01 -15.34 18.26
C GLY A 302 -1.37 -15.81 17.76
N PHE A 303 -2.10 -16.46 18.64
CA PHE A 303 -3.42 -16.99 18.33
C PHE A 303 -4.32 -16.93 19.57
N LEU A 304 -5.52 -16.37 19.40
CA LEU A 304 -6.55 -16.31 20.42
C LEU A 304 -7.64 -17.32 20.10
N SER A 305 -8.13 -18.04 21.11
CA SER A 305 -9.29 -18.92 20.96
C SER A 305 -10.56 -18.11 20.69
N SER A 306 -10.69 -16.93 21.30
CA SER A 306 -11.79 -16.01 21.01
C SER A 306 -11.54 -14.55 21.38
N LEU A 307 -12.23 -13.67 20.64
CA LEU A 307 -12.54 -12.30 21.02
C LEU A 307 -14.05 -12.16 21.21
N GLU A 308 -14.45 -11.52 22.31
CA GLU A 308 -15.84 -11.30 22.68
C GLU A 308 -16.09 -9.79 22.77
N LEU A 309 -16.93 -9.32 21.84
CA LEU A 309 -17.30 -7.94 21.60
C LEU A 309 -18.80 -7.83 21.90
N GLY A 310 -19.13 -7.57 23.17
CA GLY A 310 -20.52 -7.52 23.62
C GLY A 310 -21.19 -8.89 23.44
N ASP A 311 -22.26 -8.92 22.65
CA ASP A 311 -23.01 -10.16 22.35
C ASP A 311 -22.40 -10.97 21.19
N MET A 312 -21.38 -10.43 20.53
CA MET A 312 -20.69 -11.13 19.45
C MET A 312 -19.43 -11.82 19.95
N LYS A 313 -19.21 -13.04 19.47
CA LYS A 313 -17.99 -13.80 19.68
C LYS A 313 -17.36 -14.15 18.33
N VAL A 314 -16.07 -13.88 18.22
CA VAL A 314 -15.22 -14.25 17.09
C VAL A 314 -14.24 -15.29 17.59
N ALA A 315 -14.35 -16.53 17.14
CA ALA A 315 -13.45 -17.63 17.52
C ALA A 315 -12.29 -17.78 16.54
N SER A 316 -11.19 -18.39 16.99
CA SER A 316 -10.01 -18.69 16.17
C SER A 316 -9.42 -17.44 15.50
N VAL A 317 -8.85 -16.55 16.32
CA VAL A 317 -8.41 -15.22 15.91
C VAL A 317 -6.87 -15.15 15.94
N PRO A 318 -6.21 -15.13 14.77
CA PRO A 318 -4.79 -14.85 14.68
C PRO A 318 -4.49 -13.40 15.07
N VAL A 319 -3.37 -13.17 15.78
CA VAL A 319 -2.97 -11.85 16.27
C VAL A 319 -1.47 -11.62 16.16
N TYR A 320 -1.04 -10.37 16.19
CA TYR A 320 0.34 -10.03 16.55
C TYR A 320 0.48 -9.92 18.07
N ILE A 321 1.60 -10.36 18.61
CA ILE A 321 2.04 -10.03 19.97
C ILE A 321 3.09 -8.92 19.85
N ARG A 322 2.91 -7.79 20.54
CA ARG A 322 3.82 -6.65 20.41
C ARG A 322 4.07 -5.93 21.73
N HIS A 323 5.23 -5.29 21.82
CA HIS A 323 5.54 -4.35 22.88
C HIS A 323 4.80 -3.02 22.66
N PHE A 324 4.16 -2.46 23.68
CA PHE A 324 3.51 -1.15 23.61
C PHE A 324 4.34 -0.09 24.35
N TYR A 325 4.63 1.00 23.65
CA TYR A 325 5.51 2.06 24.14
C TYR A 325 4.79 3.14 24.97
N ASP A 326 3.51 3.38 24.70
CA ASP A 326 2.72 4.33 25.48
C ASP A 326 2.36 3.72 26.84
N ARG A 327 2.98 4.23 27.90
CA ARG A 327 2.73 3.83 29.29
C ARG A 327 1.78 4.76 30.03
N SER A 328 1.43 5.88 29.41
CA SER A 328 0.57 6.91 30.01
C SER A 328 -0.90 6.51 29.95
N THR A 329 -1.31 5.86 28.85
CA THR A 329 -2.66 5.35 28.64
C THR A 329 -2.59 3.85 28.28
N PRO A 330 -2.28 2.98 29.26
CA PRO A 330 -2.03 1.58 28.97
C PRO A 330 -3.28 0.89 28.39
N VAL A 331 -3.06 0.16 27.31
CA VAL A 331 -4.06 -0.66 26.62
C VAL A 331 -3.57 -2.10 26.49
N ASP A 332 -4.50 -3.03 26.37
CA ASP A 332 -4.22 -4.46 26.30
C ASP A 332 -4.05 -4.96 24.86
N GLY A 333 -4.63 -4.25 23.89
CA GLY A 333 -4.58 -4.62 22.49
C GLY A 333 -5.13 -3.58 21.53
N TYR A 334 -5.03 -3.91 20.25
CA TYR A 334 -5.62 -3.18 19.13
C TYR A 334 -6.53 -4.12 18.36
N LEU A 335 -7.78 -3.74 18.15
CA LEU A 335 -8.73 -4.49 17.34
C LEU A 335 -8.52 -4.09 15.87
N GLY A 336 -7.92 -4.97 15.09
CA GLY A 336 -7.50 -4.71 13.71
C GLY A 336 -8.49 -5.19 12.65
N LEU A 337 -8.18 -4.87 11.39
CA LEU A 337 -9.03 -5.15 10.24
C LEU A 337 -9.29 -6.64 9.99
N SER A 338 -8.38 -7.54 10.38
CA SER A 338 -8.60 -9.00 10.32
C SER A 338 -9.93 -9.46 10.96
N VAL A 339 -10.38 -8.76 12.00
CA VAL A 339 -11.65 -9.05 12.69
C VAL A 339 -12.74 -8.10 12.22
N ILE A 340 -12.46 -6.80 12.13
CA ILE A 340 -13.43 -5.77 11.75
C ILE A 340 -14.00 -6.03 10.34
N SER A 341 -13.16 -6.50 9.41
CA SER A 341 -13.54 -6.74 8.01
C SER A 341 -14.49 -7.92 7.78
N LYS A 342 -14.72 -8.76 8.81
CA LYS A 342 -15.68 -9.88 8.73
C LYS A 342 -17.14 -9.43 8.85
N LEU A 343 -17.35 -8.16 9.18
CA LEU A 343 -18.64 -7.60 9.57
C LEU A 343 -18.82 -6.23 8.92
N ILE A 344 -20.06 -5.74 8.88
CA ILE A 344 -20.32 -4.32 8.69
C ILE A 344 -20.06 -3.65 10.04
N ALA A 345 -19.10 -2.73 10.06
CA ALA A 345 -18.70 -2.04 11.27
C ALA A 345 -19.08 -0.56 11.19
N SER A 346 -19.56 0.02 12.28
CA SER A 346 -19.86 1.45 12.36
C SER A 346 -19.31 2.05 13.63
N VAL A 347 -18.57 3.15 13.50
CA VAL A 347 -18.02 3.96 14.59
C VAL A 347 -18.77 5.27 14.61
N ASP A 348 -19.55 5.50 15.64
CA ASP A 348 -20.23 6.77 15.88
C ASP A 348 -19.47 7.54 16.95
N TYR A 349 -18.73 8.58 16.55
CA TYR A 349 -18.00 9.43 17.49
C TYR A 349 -18.90 10.38 18.29
N GLY A 350 -20.11 10.67 17.81
CA GLY A 350 -21.07 11.53 18.50
C GLY A 350 -21.73 10.80 19.67
N GLU A 351 -22.28 9.62 19.40
CA GLU A 351 -22.90 8.77 20.42
C GLU A 351 -21.88 7.89 21.16
N ARG A 352 -20.63 7.86 20.69
CA ARG A 352 -19.54 7.01 21.23
C ARG A 352 -19.90 5.53 21.25
N THR A 353 -20.45 5.06 20.13
CA THR A 353 -20.87 3.66 19.97
C THR A 353 -20.16 3.00 18.79
N PHE A 354 -19.76 1.76 19.00
CA PHE A 354 -19.23 0.88 17.98
C PHE A 354 -20.21 -0.25 17.72
N THR A 355 -20.75 -0.29 16.50
CA THR A 355 -21.71 -1.32 16.08
C THR A 355 -21.04 -2.31 15.15
N LEU A 356 -21.29 -3.59 15.38
CA LEU A 356 -20.93 -4.67 14.48
C LEU A 356 -22.18 -5.43 14.07
N GLN A 357 -22.30 -5.73 12.77
CA GLN A 357 -23.43 -6.47 12.22
C GLN A 357 -22.95 -7.46 11.16
N ARG A 358 -23.49 -8.69 11.19
CA ARG A 358 -23.26 -9.65 10.10
C ARG A 358 -23.85 -9.14 8.81
N GLN A 359 -23.13 -9.34 7.72
CA GLN A 359 -23.63 -9.12 6.38
C GLN A 359 -24.77 -10.12 6.08
N SER A 360 -25.94 -9.62 5.68
CA SER A 360 -27.01 -10.47 5.12
C SER A 360 -26.86 -10.55 3.61
N SER A 361 -27.20 -11.69 3.01
CA SER A 361 -27.25 -11.84 1.54
C SER A 361 -28.27 -10.91 0.89
N ALA A 362 -29.27 -10.42 1.63
CA ALA A 362 -30.27 -9.47 1.15
C ALA A 362 -29.74 -8.03 0.99
N ASP A 363 -28.59 -7.69 1.60
CA ASP A 363 -28.02 -6.34 1.57
C ASP A 363 -27.31 -6.01 0.22
N TYR A 364 -27.27 -6.97 -0.72
CA TYR A 364 -26.44 -6.96 -1.93
C TYR A 364 -27.21 -7.03 -3.26
N SER A 365 -28.49 -6.67 -3.31
CA SER A 365 -29.24 -6.68 -4.58
C SER A 365 -28.80 -5.60 -5.60
N GLU A 366 -27.70 -4.88 -5.35
CA GLU A 366 -27.08 -3.97 -6.32
C GLU A 366 -25.68 -4.46 -6.72
N ALA A 367 -25.48 -4.64 -8.02
CA ALA A 367 -24.22 -5.06 -8.64
C ALA A 367 -23.02 -4.16 -8.24
N PRO A 368 -21.78 -4.68 -8.28
CA PRO A 368 -20.59 -3.86 -8.02
C PRO A 368 -20.52 -2.69 -9.01
N ARG A 369 -20.71 -1.48 -8.50
CA ARG A 369 -20.57 -0.24 -9.25
C ARG A 369 -19.09 -0.02 -9.55
N THR A 370 -18.73 0.13 -10.82
CA THR A 370 -17.40 0.58 -11.25
C THR A 370 -17.07 1.94 -10.62
N PHE A 371 -15.78 2.23 -10.42
CA PHE A 371 -15.27 3.46 -9.76
C PHE A 371 -15.95 4.75 -10.25
N ALA A 372 -16.26 4.83 -11.55
CA ALA A 372 -16.95 5.98 -12.16
C ALA A 372 -18.45 6.10 -11.83
N SER A 373 -19.14 5.02 -11.46
CA SER A 373 -20.60 5.01 -11.21
C SER A 373 -21.00 5.12 -9.73
N ALA A 374 -20.05 5.04 -8.80
CA ALA A 374 -20.29 5.27 -7.37
C ALA A 374 -20.62 6.74 -7.03
N LEU A 375 -20.26 7.68 -7.91
CA LEU A 375 -20.56 9.12 -7.77
C LEU A 375 -22.01 9.49 -8.15
N ALA A 376 -22.84 8.53 -8.59
CA ALA A 376 -24.15 8.80 -9.22
C ALA A 376 -25.38 8.33 -8.41
N GLY A 377 -25.23 7.92 -7.14
CA GLY A 377 -26.36 7.55 -6.29
C GLY A 377 -26.85 8.71 -5.41
N THR A 378 -28.15 8.99 -5.39
CA THR A 378 -28.79 9.93 -4.46
C THR A 378 -28.75 9.39 -3.04
N ILE A 379 -27.64 9.65 -2.35
CA ILE A 379 -27.44 9.42 -0.93
C ILE A 379 -28.24 10.49 -0.14
N PRO A 380 -28.87 10.17 1.02
CA PRO A 380 -29.53 11.16 1.87
C PRO A 380 -28.62 12.36 2.16
N SER A 381 -29.20 13.57 2.22
CA SER A 381 -28.45 14.82 2.35
C SER A 381 -27.39 14.76 3.46
N GLY A 382 -26.11 14.79 3.09
CA GLY A 382 -24.97 14.82 3.99
C GLY A 382 -24.19 13.51 4.15
N ILE A 383 -24.75 12.34 3.82
CA ILE A 383 -23.97 11.08 3.83
C ILE A 383 -23.14 11.00 2.54
N VAL A 384 -21.88 10.56 2.66
CA VAL A 384 -20.95 10.39 1.54
C VAL A 384 -20.46 8.94 1.50
N GLU A 385 -20.65 8.24 0.39
CA GLU A 385 -20.03 6.93 0.14
C GLU A 385 -18.71 7.12 -0.60
N ILE A 386 -17.65 6.47 -0.12
CA ILE A 386 -16.29 6.69 -0.59
C ILE A 386 -15.64 5.34 -0.87
N PRO A 387 -15.18 5.09 -2.11
CA PRO A 387 -14.40 3.90 -2.42
C PRO A 387 -13.05 3.98 -1.70
N VAL A 388 -12.68 2.85 -1.12
CA VAL A 388 -11.43 2.67 -0.38
C VAL A 388 -10.73 1.43 -0.86
N ARG A 389 -9.41 1.44 -0.76
CA ARG A 389 -8.53 0.33 -1.12
C ARG A 389 -7.89 -0.24 0.13
N THR A 390 -7.46 -1.49 0.07
CA THR A 390 -6.72 -2.12 1.15
C THR A 390 -5.27 -2.31 0.72
N THR A 391 -4.33 -1.64 1.38
CA THR A 391 -2.87 -1.76 1.10
C THR A 391 -2.40 -3.21 1.22
N SER A 392 -1.22 -3.55 0.72
CA SER A 392 -0.64 -4.89 0.86
C SER A 392 -0.52 -5.35 2.32
N SER A 393 -0.18 -4.43 3.22
CA SER A 393 -0.14 -4.66 4.68
C SER A 393 -1.51 -4.74 5.36
N GLY A 394 -2.60 -4.50 4.62
CA GLY A 394 -3.96 -4.65 5.13
C GLY A 394 -4.58 -3.38 5.71
N PHE A 395 -4.01 -2.21 5.46
CA PHE A 395 -4.55 -0.92 5.93
C PHE A 395 -5.59 -0.38 4.96
N LEU A 396 -6.62 0.30 5.48
CA LEU A 396 -7.60 0.97 4.65
C LEU A 396 -7.04 2.30 4.12
N SER A 397 -7.12 2.54 2.82
CA SER A 397 -6.63 3.74 2.16
C SER A 397 -7.76 4.42 1.40
N GLY A 398 -7.96 5.72 1.64
CA GLY A 398 -8.90 6.58 0.93
C GLY A 398 -8.18 7.63 0.10
N GLU A 399 -8.84 8.08 -0.97
CA GLU A 399 -8.39 9.22 -1.77
C GLU A 399 -8.71 10.53 -1.04
N VAL A 400 -7.69 11.35 -0.81
CA VAL A 400 -7.74 12.63 -0.13
C VAL A 400 -7.26 13.73 -1.05
N ARG A 401 -7.95 14.88 -1.03
CA ARG A 401 -7.49 16.11 -1.67
C ARG A 401 -7.12 17.12 -0.61
N LEU A 402 -5.97 17.77 -0.79
CA LEU A 402 -5.51 18.87 0.05
C LEU A 402 -5.59 20.15 -0.76
N GLU A 403 -5.96 21.25 -0.11
CA GLU A 403 -5.88 22.58 -0.74
C GLU A 403 -4.45 22.93 -1.13
N GLY A 404 -4.27 23.44 -2.36
CA GLY A 404 -2.95 23.72 -2.95
C GLY A 404 -2.29 22.52 -3.63
N ILE A 405 -2.94 21.34 -3.67
CA ILE A 405 -2.39 20.14 -4.33
C ILE A 405 -3.38 19.61 -5.37
N ASP A 406 -2.96 19.64 -6.64
CA ASP A 406 -3.82 19.31 -7.79
C ASP A 406 -4.16 17.81 -7.88
N LYS A 407 -3.20 16.95 -7.55
CA LYS A 407 -3.35 15.50 -7.65
C LYS A 407 -3.98 14.92 -6.37
N PRO A 408 -4.89 13.94 -6.49
CA PRO A 408 -5.37 13.20 -5.34
C PRO A 408 -4.22 12.45 -4.66
N LEU A 409 -4.30 12.33 -3.34
CA LEU A 409 -3.32 11.66 -2.50
C LEU A 409 -3.97 10.45 -1.81
N ASN A 410 -3.18 9.42 -1.54
CA ASN A 410 -3.67 8.25 -0.80
C ASN A 410 -3.34 8.40 0.68
N PHE A 411 -4.35 8.33 1.54
CA PHE A 411 -4.19 8.40 2.98
C PHE A 411 -4.77 7.15 3.64
N ILE A 412 -4.04 6.62 4.62
CA ILE A 412 -4.57 5.56 5.48
C ILE A 412 -5.70 6.14 6.35
N VAL A 413 -6.83 5.46 6.43
CA VAL A 413 -7.93 5.78 7.36
C VAL A 413 -7.72 5.01 8.65
N ASP A 414 -7.33 5.71 9.71
CA ASP A 414 -6.84 5.09 10.94
C ASP A 414 -7.59 5.61 12.18
N THR A 415 -8.51 4.80 12.70
CA THR A 415 -9.21 5.09 13.96
C THR A 415 -8.31 4.95 15.20
N GLY A 416 -7.17 4.28 15.08
CA GLY A 416 -6.17 4.12 16.13
C GLY A 416 -5.19 5.29 16.23
N ALA A 417 -5.07 6.11 15.18
CA ALA A 417 -4.30 7.34 15.19
C ALA A 417 -5.08 8.48 15.87
N SER A 418 -4.48 9.15 16.86
CA SER A 418 -5.08 10.31 17.54
C SER A 418 -5.11 11.56 16.65
N VAL A 419 -4.03 11.77 15.90
CA VAL A 419 -3.81 12.91 15.02
C VAL A 419 -3.53 12.42 13.62
N SER A 420 -3.92 13.22 12.62
CA SER A 420 -3.56 12.97 11.22
C SER A 420 -2.04 13.11 11.01
N VAL A 421 -1.53 12.45 9.97
CA VAL A 421 -0.11 12.44 9.60
C VAL A 421 0.02 12.85 8.13
N VAL A 422 1.07 13.59 7.80
CA VAL A 422 1.52 13.80 6.42
C VAL A 422 2.99 13.39 6.30
N SER A 423 3.34 12.86 5.12
CA SER A 423 4.74 12.48 4.86
C SER A 423 5.66 13.69 4.79
N GLU A 424 6.89 13.55 5.27
CA GLU A 424 7.96 14.55 5.09
C GLU A 424 8.16 14.95 3.63
N LYS A 425 8.11 13.95 2.72
CA LYS A 425 8.23 14.15 1.28
C LYS A 425 7.16 15.09 0.74
N LEU A 426 5.90 14.91 1.13
CA LEU A 426 4.80 15.78 0.73
C LEU A 426 5.00 17.22 1.20
N VAL A 427 5.51 17.42 2.41
CA VAL A 427 5.78 18.76 2.95
C VAL A 427 6.95 19.44 2.24
N ALA A 428 7.93 18.66 1.76
CA ALA A 428 9.11 19.16 1.07
C ALA A 428 8.89 19.44 -0.43
N GLU A 429 8.05 18.65 -1.11
CA GLU A 429 7.83 18.71 -2.56
C GLU A 429 6.70 19.68 -2.97
N GLU A 430 5.81 20.03 -2.05
CA GLU A 430 4.58 20.80 -2.35
C GLU A 430 4.43 21.97 -1.35
N GLU A 431 3.53 22.92 -1.67
CA GLU A 431 3.31 24.25 -1.05
C GLU A 431 3.04 24.29 0.47
N LEU A 432 3.13 23.14 1.15
CA LEU A 432 2.80 22.98 2.57
C LEU A 432 3.85 23.50 3.55
N THR A 433 5.06 23.83 3.08
CA THR A 433 6.10 24.43 3.93
C THR A 433 5.62 25.71 4.63
N SER A 434 4.74 26.48 3.97
CA SER A 434 4.14 27.70 4.52
C SER A 434 3.18 27.45 5.70
N TYR A 435 2.72 26.21 5.88
CA TYR A 435 1.77 25.81 6.93
C TYR A 435 2.42 25.07 8.10
N ILE A 436 3.77 25.03 8.17
CA ILE A 436 4.48 24.45 9.32
C ILE A 436 4.13 25.24 10.58
N ALA A 437 3.61 24.54 11.59
CA ALA A 437 3.26 25.14 12.86
C ALA A 437 4.48 25.16 13.80
N PRO A 438 4.54 26.11 14.75
CA PRO A 438 5.61 26.16 15.75
C PRO A 438 5.49 25.03 16.78
N VAL A 439 4.31 24.41 16.89
CA VAL A 439 4.05 23.32 17.83
C VAL A 439 4.81 22.07 17.42
N ARG A 440 5.37 21.39 18.42
CA ARG A 440 6.07 20.12 18.30
C ARG A 440 5.32 19.07 19.09
N MET A 441 5.33 17.84 18.61
CA MET A 441 4.61 16.74 19.25
C MET A 441 5.50 15.53 19.53
N ARG A 442 5.11 14.76 20.54
CA ARG A 442 5.62 13.41 20.75
C ARG A 442 4.65 12.42 20.10
N VAL A 443 5.17 11.55 19.24
CA VAL A 443 4.39 10.52 18.55
C VAL A 443 4.79 9.15 19.08
N TYR A 444 3.80 8.35 19.47
CA TYR A 444 3.96 6.94 19.82
C TYR A 444 3.54 6.09 18.63
N GLY A 445 4.50 5.43 17.98
CA GLY A 445 4.26 4.54 16.86
C GLY A 445 4.55 3.08 17.19
N ALA A 446 4.29 2.19 16.23
CA ALA A 446 4.48 0.75 16.40
C ALA A 446 5.95 0.33 16.59
N ALA A 447 6.91 1.16 16.16
CA ALA A 447 8.35 0.91 16.32
C ALA A 447 9.01 1.77 17.42
N GLY A 448 8.24 2.55 18.16
CA GLY A 448 8.75 3.33 19.30
C GLY A 448 8.22 4.76 19.38
N ILE A 449 8.97 5.62 20.07
CA ILE A 449 8.60 7.01 20.35
C ILE A 449 9.42 7.95 19.47
N ALA A 450 8.78 8.89 18.79
CA ALA A 450 9.43 10.00 18.12
C ALA A 450 9.12 11.29 18.88
N ASP A 451 10.18 11.94 19.40
CA ASP A 451 10.11 13.24 20.06
C ASP A 451 10.32 14.38 19.07
N ASP A 452 9.90 15.60 19.45
CA ASP A 452 10.11 16.83 18.69
C ASP A 452 9.63 16.77 17.21
N VAL A 453 8.55 16.02 16.97
CA VAL A 453 7.98 15.85 15.63
C VAL A 453 7.39 17.17 15.16
N LYS A 454 7.75 17.58 13.93
CA LYS A 454 7.20 18.78 13.29
C LYS A 454 5.71 18.62 13.03
N THR A 455 4.99 19.72 13.01
CA THR A 455 3.57 19.73 12.71
C THR A 455 3.25 20.72 11.60
N VAL A 456 2.19 20.44 10.84
CA VAL A 456 1.61 21.36 9.85
C VAL A 456 0.13 21.55 10.15
N VAL A 457 -0.43 22.70 9.80
CA VAL A 457 -1.87 22.94 9.84
C VAL A 457 -2.41 22.91 8.41
N LEU A 458 -3.03 21.80 8.03
CA LEU A 458 -3.61 21.64 6.71
C LEU A 458 -4.82 22.58 6.57
N PRO A 459 -4.82 23.52 5.60
CA PRO A 459 -5.88 24.51 5.46
C PRO A 459 -7.24 23.86 5.25
N LYS A 460 -7.29 22.87 4.34
CA LYS A 460 -8.47 22.08 4.02
C LYS A 460 -8.09 20.69 3.54
N VAL A 461 -8.73 19.70 4.16
CA VAL A 461 -8.60 18.26 3.87
C VAL A 461 -9.95 17.75 3.40
N MET A 462 -10.00 17.13 2.22
CA MET A 462 -11.22 16.59 1.64
C MET A 462 -11.11 15.08 1.46
N LEU A 463 -12.14 14.35 1.90
CA LEU A 463 -12.29 12.91 1.69
C LEU A 463 -13.65 12.69 1.02
N GLY A 464 -13.66 12.29 -0.25
CA GLY A 464 -14.87 12.36 -1.08
C GLY A 464 -15.37 13.80 -1.20
N ASN A 465 -16.65 14.04 -0.92
CA ASN A 465 -17.27 15.37 -0.98
C ASN A 465 -17.38 16.06 0.38
N THR A 466 -16.80 15.49 1.45
CA THR A 466 -16.73 16.14 2.75
C THR A 466 -15.37 16.81 2.94
N ALA A 467 -15.34 17.92 3.66
CA ALA A 467 -14.15 18.70 3.90
C ALA A 467 -14.05 19.11 5.38
N ARG A 468 -12.82 19.20 5.86
CA ARG A 468 -12.47 19.76 7.16
C ARG A 468 -11.34 20.75 7.00
N GLU A 469 -11.43 21.84 7.73
CA GLU A 469 -10.44 22.90 7.69
C GLU A 469 -9.58 22.88 8.96
N GLN A 470 -8.38 23.45 8.86
CA GLN A 470 -7.46 23.65 9.98
C GLN A 470 -7.09 22.35 10.71
N ILE A 471 -6.75 21.30 9.96
CA ILE A 471 -6.37 20.00 10.52
C ILE A 471 -4.88 20.00 10.84
N THR A 472 -4.54 19.96 12.13
CA THR A 472 -3.15 19.72 12.55
C THR A 472 -2.72 18.31 12.17
N ALA A 473 -1.58 18.17 11.52
CA ALA A 473 -0.99 16.87 11.18
C ALA A 473 0.47 16.79 11.65
N ALA A 474 0.86 15.60 12.12
CA ALA A 474 2.25 15.26 12.37
C ALA A 474 3.00 15.10 11.03
N VAL A 475 4.23 15.59 10.95
CA VAL A 475 5.09 15.37 9.79
C VAL A 475 6.05 14.22 10.11
N LEU A 476 5.90 13.08 9.43
CA LEU A 476 6.66 11.86 9.71
C LEU A 476 7.24 11.24 8.44
N ASP A 477 8.35 10.51 8.59
CA ASP A 477 8.82 9.59 7.56
C ASP A 477 7.81 8.45 7.37
N MET A 478 7.24 8.40 6.17
CA MET A 478 6.25 7.38 5.76
C MET A 478 6.90 6.24 4.97
N GLU A 479 8.20 6.27 4.71
CA GLU A 479 8.89 5.21 3.96
C GLU A 479 8.73 3.82 4.59
N PRO A 480 8.85 3.64 5.93
CA PRO A 480 8.56 2.35 6.57
C PRO A 480 7.18 1.76 6.23
N VAL A 481 6.18 2.61 6.04
CA VAL A 481 4.82 2.21 5.65
C VAL A 481 4.79 1.92 4.15
N ASN A 482 5.36 2.80 3.33
CA ASN A 482 5.36 2.72 1.87
C ASN A 482 6.15 1.54 1.31
N GLU A 483 7.17 1.05 2.01
CA GLU A 483 7.90 -0.18 1.67
C GLU A 483 6.98 -1.40 1.60
N THR A 484 5.89 -1.41 2.38
CA THR A 484 5.00 -2.57 2.51
C THR A 484 3.57 -2.30 2.07
N ALA A 485 3.17 -1.04 1.90
CA ALA A 485 1.81 -0.67 1.49
C ALA A 485 1.49 -1.11 0.04
N GLY A 486 2.51 -1.23 -0.81
CA GLY A 486 2.38 -1.63 -2.21
C GLY A 486 2.08 -0.48 -3.18
N PHE A 487 1.54 0.64 -2.67
CA PHE A 487 1.43 1.92 -3.37
C PHE A 487 1.63 3.08 -2.39
N THR A 488 2.06 4.23 -2.90
CA THR A 488 2.43 5.39 -2.08
C THR A 488 1.27 5.88 -1.22
N GLN A 489 1.52 5.96 0.08
CA GLN A 489 0.72 6.62 1.11
C GLN A 489 1.36 7.98 1.42
N SER A 490 0.58 9.04 1.26
CA SER A 490 0.99 10.42 1.51
C SER A 490 0.74 10.86 2.96
N GLY A 491 -0.07 10.10 3.70
CA GLY A 491 -0.39 10.40 5.08
C GLY A 491 -1.38 9.43 5.73
N ILE A 492 -1.87 9.81 6.89
CA ILE A 492 -2.85 9.09 7.70
C ILE A 492 -3.93 10.08 8.14
N LEU A 493 -5.21 9.74 8.00
CA LEU A 493 -6.32 10.47 8.60
C LEU A 493 -6.63 9.86 9.96
N GLY A 494 -6.39 10.63 11.01
CA GLY A 494 -6.58 10.23 12.40
C GLY A 494 -7.85 10.81 13.04
N GLY A 495 -7.98 10.61 14.36
CA GLY A 495 -9.14 10.99 15.17
C GLY A 495 -9.53 12.46 15.08
N ASN A 496 -8.57 13.37 14.89
CA ASN A 496 -8.86 14.80 14.71
C ASN A 496 -9.57 15.15 13.37
N PHE A 497 -9.59 14.23 12.41
CA PHE A 497 -10.44 14.30 11.23
C PHE A 497 -11.67 13.39 11.39
N LEU A 498 -11.46 12.12 11.74
CA LEU A 498 -12.49 11.08 11.80
C LEU A 498 -13.54 11.31 12.89
N GLY A 499 -13.16 11.97 14.00
CA GLY A 499 -14.00 12.24 15.17
C GLY A 499 -15.22 13.13 14.91
N HIS A 500 -15.37 13.63 13.68
CA HIS A 500 -16.46 14.47 13.25
C HIS A 500 -17.55 13.73 12.47
N TYR A 501 -17.43 12.42 12.35
CA TYR A 501 -18.32 11.59 11.55
C TYR A 501 -18.84 10.40 12.35
N ARG A 502 -20.00 9.89 11.95
CA ARG A 502 -20.28 8.46 12.05
C ARG A 502 -19.72 7.80 10.78
N ILE A 503 -18.91 6.78 10.97
CA ILE A 503 -18.18 6.10 9.90
C ILE A 503 -18.65 4.66 9.84
N SER A 504 -19.17 4.23 8.69
CA SER A 504 -19.48 2.82 8.44
C SER A 504 -18.50 2.22 7.44
N PHE A 505 -18.04 1.00 7.69
CA PHE A 505 -17.10 0.28 6.85
C PHE A 505 -17.79 -0.94 6.22
N ASP A 506 -17.82 -1.00 4.89
CA ASP A 506 -18.23 -2.16 4.11
C ASP A 506 -17.03 -2.66 3.30
N PHE A 507 -16.25 -3.53 3.93
CA PHE A 507 -15.03 -4.06 3.33
C PHE A 507 -15.31 -4.93 2.12
N LYS A 508 -16.45 -5.64 2.07
CA LYS A 508 -16.81 -6.50 0.94
C LYS A 508 -17.05 -5.68 -0.32
N ARG A 509 -17.62 -4.48 -0.18
CA ARG A 509 -17.79 -3.53 -1.30
C ARG A 509 -16.60 -2.59 -1.49
N GLY A 510 -15.63 -2.58 -0.57
CA GLY A 510 -14.52 -1.62 -0.58
C GLY A 510 -15.01 -0.18 -0.41
N LEU A 511 -15.98 0.03 0.49
CA LEU A 511 -16.60 1.35 0.71
C LEU A 511 -16.54 1.76 2.19
N ILE A 512 -16.37 3.05 2.42
CA ILE A 512 -16.74 3.69 3.69
C ILE A 512 -17.91 4.64 3.47
N LYS A 513 -18.76 4.79 4.48
CA LYS A 513 -19.81 5.82 4.53
C LYS A 513 -19.45 6.82 5.62
N LEU A 514 -19.44 8.09 5.28
CA LEU A 514 -19.24 9.19 6.22
C LEU A 514 -20.55 9.95 6.39
N GLU A 515 -21.05 9.98 7.62
CA GLU A 515 -22.20 10.79 8.03
C GLU A 515 -21.68 11.89 8.98
N PRO A 516 -21.68 13.17 8.58
CA PRO A 516 -21.26 14.27 9.44
C PRO A 516 -22.10 14.33 10.71
N LEU A 517 -21.43 14.46 11.85
CA LEU A 517 -22.12 14.65 13.12
C LEU A 517 -22.77 16.04 13.15
N LYS A 518 -24.04 16.12 13.56
CA LYS A 518 -24.72 17.40 13.77
C LYS A 518 -23.99 18.15 14.89
N ILE A 519 -23.59 19.40 14.64
CA ILE A 519 -23.04 20.27 15.68
C ILE A 519 -24.14 20.48 16.72
N THR A 520 -24.02 19.84 17.88
CA THR A 520 -24.87 20.16 19.04
C THR A 520 -24.06 20.99 20.02
N ALA A 521 -24.71 21.88 20.78
CA ALA A 521 -24.05 22.79 21.72
C ALA A 521 -23.20 22.09 22.82
N LYS A 522 -23.28 20.76 22.96
CA LYS A 522 -22.43 19.96 23.86
C LYS A 522 -21.06 19.59 23.26
N THR A 523 -20.91 19.58 21.93
CA THR A 523 -19.66 19.19 21.25
C THR A 523 -18.59 20.27 21.22
N SER A 524 -18.93 21.54 21.47
CA SER A 524 -17.98 22.66 21.41
C SER A 524 -16.95 22.68 22.55
N ASN A 525 -17.27 22.07 23.70
CA ASN A 525 -16.39 22.11 24.87
C ASN A 525 -15.38 20.94 24.96
N ASN A 526 -15.50 19.92 24.10
CA ASN A 526 -14.70 18.68 24.21
C ASN A 526 -13.78 18.43 23.00
N LEU A 527 -13.70 19.36 22.05
CA LEU A 527 -12.90 19.22 20.82
C LEU A 527 -11.83 20.31 20.68
N GLN A 528 -11.59 21.13 21.70
CA GLN A 528 -10.41 21.99 21.72
C GLN A 528 -9.19 21.16 22.12
N PRO A 529 -8.07 21.24 21.37
CA PRO A 529 -6.82 20.65 21.81
C PRO A 529 -6.36 21.36 23.09
N MET A 530 -6.04 20.59 24.13
CA MET A 530 -5.12 21.06 25.18
C MET A 530 -3.68 20.87 24.72
#